data_AF-A0A3N5YZ21-F1
#
_entry.id   AF-A0A3N5YZ21-F1
#
_cell.length_a   1.000
_cell.length_b   1.000
_cell.length_c   1.000
_cell.angle_alpha   90.00
_cell.angle_beta   90.00
_cell.angle_gamma   90.00
#
_symmetry.space_group_name_H-M   'P 1'
#
loop_
_entity.id
_entity.type
_entity.pdbx_description
1 polymer ?
#
loop_
_entity_poly.entity_id
_entity_poly.type
_entity_poly.pdbx_seq_one_letter_code
_entity_poly.pdbx_strand_id
1 'polypeptide(L)'
;MRKYHNTADQHQTEHPAWIFSSAIGIIGLAGLVIVSRHNFLLFHGLAELFSISVAWAVFFLVWNTRHVTDADSLVFVGIAYFFIGIVDLLHTLAYKGMGVFSSHWGANLPTQLWVLARYMESASLILFPLLFRKKIQPTLIFGCWAGATLLLLGTIFFWRVFPDCYIEGTGLTRFKIFSEYIICILLGIALMLLHIRKGMVDTVVFRLLALSIIMTICAELAFTFYVSVYGFSNLLGHFFKIISL
;
A
#
# COMPACT_ATOMS: atom_id res chain seq x y z
N MET A 1 -0.85 69.16 5.60
CA MET A 1 -1.88 68.27 4.99
C MET A 1 -1.16 67.15 4.25
N ARG A 2 -1.03 65.97 4.89
CA ARG A 2 -0.33 64.80 4.32
C ARG A 2 -1.40 63.84 3.79
N LYS A 3 -1.45 63.65 2.47
CA LYS A 3 -2.39 62.75 1.79
C LYS A 3 -2.20 61.32 2.27
N TYR A 4 -3.25 60.73 2.82
CA TYR A 4 -3.42 59.29 2.96
C TYR A 4 -3.45 58.67 1.56
N HIS A 5 -2.46 57.83 1.24
CA HIS A 5 -2.54 56.93 0.10
C HIS A 5 -3.29 55.68 0.56
N ASN A 6 -4.47 55.52 -0.02
CA ASN A 6 -5.37 54.40 0.14
C ASN A 6 -4.81 53.20 -0.64
N THR A 7 -4.17 52.24 0.04
CA THR A 7 -3.86 50.94 -0.55
C THR A 7 -5.13 50.10 -0.51
N ALA A 8 -5.91 50.21 -1.58
CA ALA A 8 -7.02 49.30 -1.85
C ALA A 8 -6.46 47.89 -2.09
N ASP A 9 -6.94 46.96 -1.26
CA ASP A 9 -7.11 45.53 -1.51
C ASP A 9 -6.64 45.03 -2.88
N GLN A 10 -5.42 44.50 -2.91
CA GLN A 10 -5.10 43.40 -3.82
C GLN A 10 -5.59 42.11 -3.16
N HIS A 11 -6.89 41.83 -3.28
CA HIS A 11 -7.39 40.48 -3.12
C HIS A 11 -6.85 39.64 -4.31
N GLN A 12 -5.58 39.23 -4.21
CA GLN A 12 -5.07 38.11 -4.98
C GLN A 12 -5.95 36.91 -4.60
N THR A 13 -6.79 36.50 -5.54
CA THR A 13 -7.48 35.21 -5.47
C THR A 13 -6.41 34.13 -5.56
N GLU A 14 -5.79 33.81 -4.43
CA GLU A 14 -4.98 32.61 -4.31
C GLU A 14 -5.94 31.44 -4.57
N HIS A 15 -5.87 30.90 -5.80
CA HIS A 15 -6.52 29.64 -6.09
C HIS A 15 -6.00 28.64 -5.05
N PRO A 16 -6.88 28.06 -4.22
CA PRO A 16 -6.39 27.36 -3.07
C PRO A 16 -5.63 26.12 -3.55
N ALA A 17 -4.41 25.93 -3.03
CA ALA A 17 -3.41 24.97 -3.52
C ALA A 17 -3.91 23.51 -3.62
N TRP A 18 -5.01 23.18 -2.94
CA TRP A 18 -5.69 21.90 -3.05
C TRP A 18 -6.31 21.68 -4.44
N ILE A 19 -6.79 22.72 -5.13
CA ILE A 19 -7.39 22.60 -6.48
C ILE A 19 -6.34 22.13 -7.47
N PHE A 20 -5.16 22.75 -7.46
CA PHE A 20 -4.05 22.39 -8.34
C PHE A 20 -3.57 20.95 -8.09
N SER A 21 -3.40 20.58 -6.82
CA SER A 21 -3.00 19.22 -6.43
C SER A 21 -4.05 18.17 -6.83
N SER A 22 -5.34 18.49 -6.67
CA SER A 22 -6.45 17.63 -7.07
C SER A 22 -6.51 17.46 -8.59
N ALA A 23 -6.29 18.53 -9.35
CA ALA A 23 -6.27 18.49 -10.80
C ALA A 23 -5.14 17.61 -11.34
N ILE A 24 -3.93 17.72 -10.77
CA ILE A 24 -2.80 16.85 -11.11
C ILE A 24 -3.15 15.38 -10.83
N GLY A 25 -3.75 15.10 -9.66
CA GLY A 25 -4.20 13.76 -9.32
C GLY A 25 -5.19 13.20 -10.34
N ILE A 26 -6.23 13.95 -10.70
CA ILE A 26 -7.24 13.53 -11.68
C ILE A 26 -6.61 13.28 -13.06
N ILE A 27 -5.73 14.16 -13.51
CA ILE A 27 -5.02 14.00 -14.79
C ILE A 27 -4.15 12.75 -14.78
N GLY A 28 -3.42 12.51 -13.68
CA GLY A 28 -2.63 11.29 -13.49
C GLY A 28 -3.47 10.02 -13.56
N LEU A 29 -4.60 9.98 -12.84
CA LEU A 29 -5.52 8.84 -12.86
C LEU A 29 -6.12 8.63 -14.26
N ALA A 30 -6.53 9.70 -14.96
CA ALA A 30 -7.04 9.62 -16.33
C ALA A 30 -5.97 9.09 -17.30
N GLY A 31 -4.72 9.52 -17.15
CA GLY A 31 -3.58 8.99 -17.89
C GLY A 31 -3.41 7.49 -17.69
N LEU A 32 -3.50 7.01 -16.44
CA LEU A 32 -3.42 5.58 -16.12
C LEU A 32 -4.56 4.77 -16.77
N VAL A 33 -5.78 5.31 -16.86
CA VAL A 33 -6.89 4.66 -17.59
C VAL A 33 -6.53 4.50 -19.07
N ILE A 34 -5.99 5.52 -19.72
CA ILE A 34 -5.60 5.46 -21.14
C ILE A 34 -4.51 4.40 -21.33
N VAL A 35 -3.47 4.43 -20.48
CA VAL A 35 -2.38 3.44 -20.53
C VAL A 35 -2.92 2.02 -20.35
N SER A 36 -3.85 1.80 -19.40
CA SER A 36 -4.41 0.47 -19.12
C SER A 36 -5.10 -0.16 -20.34
N ARG A 37 -5.68 0.66 -21.22
CA ARG A 37 -6.37 0.20 -22.44
C ARG A 37 -5.43 -0.14 -23.58
N HIS A 38 -4.24 0.46 -23.62
CA HIS A 38 -3.24 0.21 -24.65
C HIS A 38 -2.21 -0.84 -24.23
N ASN A 39 -1.74 -0.78 -22.99
CA ASN A 39 -0.75 -1.71 -22.45
C ASN A 39 -0.98 -1.87 -20.94
N PHE A 40 -1.71 -2.93 -20.58
CA PHE A 40 -2.01 -3.21 -19.18
C PHE A 40 -0.75 -3.51 -18.36
N LEU A 41 0.26 -4.14 -18.96
CA LEU A 41 1.51 -4.44 -18.26
C LEU A 41 2.24 -3.17 -17.83
N LEU A 42 2.27 -2.17 -18.72
CA LEU A 42 2.81 -0.85 -18.40
C LEU A 42 1.98 -0.16 -17.31
N PHE A 43 0.65 -0.21 -17.40
CA PHE A 43 -0.23 0.32 -16.36
C PHE A 43 0.04 -0.32 -14.99
N HIS A 44 0.07 -1.66 -14.93
CA HIS A 44 0.33 -2.43 -13.70
C HIS A 44 1.70 -2.04 -13.12
N GLY A 45 2.75 -2.03 -13.95
CA GLY A 45 4.08 -1.63 -13.51
C GLY A 45 4.14 -0.21 -12.97
N LEU A 46 3.49 0.76 -13.62
CA LEU A 46 3.43 2.14 -13.13
C LEU A 46 2.68 2.27 -11.81
N ALA A 47 1.53 1.60 -11.68
CA ALA A 47 0.72 1.62 -10.46
C ALA A 47 1.48 1.01 -9.28
N GLU A 48 2.12 -0.14 -9.50
CA GLU A 48 2.90 -0.82 -8.48
C GLU A 48 4.16 -0.02 -8.09
N LEU A 49 4.96 0.44 -9.06
CA LEU A 49 6.16 1.21 -8.78
C LEU A 49 5.86 2.53 -8.06
N PHE A 50 4.74 3.18 -8.38
CA PHE A 50 4.28 4.34 -7.62
C PHE A 50 4.03 3.98 -6.16
N SER A 51 3.31 2.88 -5.90
CA SER A 51 3.02 2.42 -4.54
C SER A 51 4.27 2.06 -3.73
N ILE A 52 5.21 1.35 -4.36
CA ILE A 52 6.50 0.99 -3.76
C ILE A 52 7.32 2.24 -3.45
N SER A 53 7.32 3.21 -4.37
CA SER A 53 8.05 4.47 -4.18
C SER A 53 7.52 5.27 -2.99
N VAL A 54 6.20 5.34 -2.81
CA VAL A 54 5.59 6.00 -1.65
C VAL A 54 5.93 5.27 -0.36
N ALA A 55 5.80 3.94 -0.34
CA ALA A 55 6.13 3.11 0.83
C ALA A 55 7.60 3.31 1.26
N TRP A 56 8.53 3.32 0.31
CA TRP A 56 9.95 3.57 0.59
C TRP A 56 10.24 5.01 0.96
N ALA A 57 9.56 6.00 0.37
CA ALA A 57 9.68 7.39 0.79
C ALA A 57 9.29 7.57 2.27
N VAL A 58 8.18 6.95 2.70
CA VAL A 58 7.76 6.93 4.11
C VAL A 58 8.80 6.25 4.98
N PHE A 59 9.31 5.08 4.59
CA PHE A 59 10.39 4.41 5.31
C PHE A 59 11.62 5.32 5.46
N PHE A 60 12.13 5.89 4.37
CA PHE A 60 13.33 6.73 4.42
C PHE A 60 13.10 7.98 5.26
N LEU A 61 11.94 8.63 5.16
CA LEU A 61 11.59 9.79 5.98
C LEU A 61 11.64 9.43 7.48
N VAL A 62 10.92 8.39 7.87
CA VAL A 62 10.82 7.97 9.28
C VAL A 62 12.15 7.42 9.79
N TRP A 63 12.86 6.63 8.98
CA TRP A 63 14.17 6.10 9.34
C TRP A 63 15.17 7.22 9.59
N ASN A 64 15.24 8.24 8.73
CA ASN A 64 16.17 9.36 8.92
C ASN A 64 15.80 10.23 10.13
N THR A 65 14.51 10.35 10.43
CA THR A 65 14.01 11.15 11.57
C THR A 65 13.90 10.37 12.88
N ARG A 66 14.26 9.07 12.90
CA ARG A 66 14.08 8.15 14.04
C ARG A 66 14.73 8.59 15.35
N HIS A 67 15.80 9.38 15.29
CA HIS A 67 16.52 9.89 16.47
C HIS A 67 15.90 11.16 17.06
N VAL A 68 14.97 11.78 16.34
CA VAL A 68 14.33 13.06 16.69
C VAL A 68 12.83 12.89 16.92
N THR A 69 12.21 11.85 16.34
CA THR A 69 10.79 11.54 16.55
C THR A 69 10.56 10.80 17.87
N ASP A 70 9.54 11.21 18.62
CA ASP A 70 9.06 10.50 19.82
C ASP A 70 8.06 9.38 19.49
N ALA A 71 7.72 9.22 18.20
CA ALA A 71 6.71 8.28 17.73
C ALA A 71 7.34 6.96 17.24
N ASP A 72 7.86 6.17 18.19
CA ASP A 72 8.42 4.82 17.95
C ASP A 72 7.49 3.92 17.11
N SER A 73 6.16 4.03 17.28
CA SER A 73 5.19 3.31 16.48
C SER A 73 5.25 3.64 14.98
N LEU A 74 5.58 4.89 14.62
CA LEU A 74 5.80 5.27 13.21
C LEU A 74 7.07 4.63 12.68
N VAL A 75 8.13 4.56 13.48
CA VAL A 75 9.38 3.88 13.10
C VAL A 75 9.12 2.40 12.83
N PHE A 76 8.30 1.74 13.65
CA PHE A 76 7.86 0.36 13.38
C PHE A 76 7.15 0.22 12.02
N VAL A 77 6.17 1.08 11.74
CA VAL A 77 5.42 1.03 10.46
C VAL A 77 6.33 1.34 9.28
N GLY A 78 7.20 2.34 9.38
CA GLY A 78 8.17 2.65 8.32
C GLY A 78 9.03 1.43 7.99
N ILE A 79 9.58 0.75 8.99
CA ILE A 79 10.36 -0.49 8.79
C ILE A 79 9.49 -1.57 8.12
N ALA A 80 8.25 -1.78 8.56
CA ALA A 80 7.36 -2.76 7.95
C ALA A 80 7.13 -2.45 6.45
N TYR A 81 6.84 -1.19 6.10
CA TYR A 81 6.58 -0.75 4.72
C TYR A 81 7.81 -0.86 3.82
N PHE A 82 9.04 -0.82 4.35
CA PHE A 82 10.23 -1.16 3.58
C PHE A 82 10.20 -2.59 3.05
N PHE A 83 9.93 -3.56 3.93
CA PHE A 83 9.86 -4.97 3.58
C PHE A 83 8.63 -5.32 2.75
N ILE A 84 7.47 -4.72 3.04
CA ILE A 84 6.27 -4.83 2.20
C ILE A 84 6.59 -4.34 0.79
N GLY A 85 7.28 -3.20 0.65
CA GLY A 85 7.73 -2.68 -0.66
C GLY A 85 8.68 -3.61 -1.41
N ILE A 86 9.54 -4.37 -0.70
CA ILE A 86 10.37 -5.42 -1.33
C ILE A 86 9.48 -6.55 -1.88
N VAL A 87 8.50 -7.01 -1.12
CA VAL A 87 7.60 -8.08 -1.58
C VAL A 87 6.70 -7.59 -2.73
N ASP A 88 6.19 -6.37 -2.66
CA ASP A 88 5.42 -5.75 -3.75
C ASP A 88 6.29 -5.57 -5.02
N LEU A 89 7.59 -5.24 -4.88
CA LEU A 89 8.50 -5.22 -6.02
C LEU A 89 8.66 -6.60 -6.64
N LEU A 90 8.86 -7.65 -5.84
CA LEU A 90 8.92 -9.02 -6.33
C LEU A 90 7.60 -9.44 -7.01
N HIS A 91 6.46 -9.07 -6.43
CA HIS A 91 5.14 -9.28 -7.04
C HIS A 91 5.05 -8.64 -8.42
N THR A 92 5.45 -7.37 -8.53
CA THR A 92 5.44 -6.60 -9.78
C THR A 92 6.30 -7.28 -10.84
N LEU A 93 7.52 -7.70 -10.48
CA LEU A 93 8.43 -8.38 -11.41
C LEU A 93 7.94 -9.79 -11.77
N ALA A 94 7.20 -10.44 -10.89
CA ALA A 94 6.59 -11.75 -11.13
C ALA A 94 5.31 -11.70 -11.96
N TYR A 95 4.78 -10.51 -12.28
CA TYR A 95 3.54 -10.38 -13.00
C TYR A 95 3.60 -11.03 -14.39
N LYS A 96 2.50 -11.68 -14.79
CA LYS A 96 2.42 -12.41 -16.06
C LYS A 96 2.69 -11.46 -17.23
N GLY A 97 3.75 -11.74 -17.98
CA GLY A 97 4.20 -10.93 -19.12
C GLY A 97 5.47 -10.11 -18.87
N MET A 98 5.94 -9.95 -17.63
CA MET A 98 7.16 -9.18 -17.32
C MET A 98 8.46 -9.85 -17.78
N GLY A 99 8.48 -11.19 -17.86
CA GLY A 99 9.63 -11.95 -18.36
C GLY A 99 10.81 -12.11 -17.38
N VAL A 100 10.70 -11.60 -16.14
CA VAL A 100 11.77 -11.70 -15.12
C VAL A 100 11.81 -13.08 -14.48
N PHE A 101 10.64 -13.61 -14.10
CA PHE A 101 10.50 -14.97 -13.61
C PHE A 101 10.07 -15.92 -14.73
N SER A 102 10.47 -17.19 -14.62
CA SER A 102 10.18 -18.19 -15.64
C SER A 102 8.66 -18.42 -15.79
N SER A 103 8.23 -18.65 -17.03
CA SER A 103 6.81 -18.79 -17.39
C SER A 103 6.08 -19.92 -16.69
N HIS A 104 6.78 -20.94 -16.18
CA HIS A 104 6.17 -22.06 -15.45
C HIS A 104 5.45 -21.64 -14.16
N TRP A 105 5.80 -20.49 -13.58
CA TRP A 105 5.11 -19.95 -12.41
C TRP A 105 3.72 -19.38 -12.73
N GLY A 106 3.48 -19.03 -14.00
CA GLY A 106 2.22 -18.46 -14.46
C GLY A 106 1.76 -17.25 -13.65
N ALA A 107 0.46 -17.15 -13.41
CA ALA A 107 -0.12 -16.11 -12.55
C ALA A 107 -0.09 -16.47 -11.05
N ASN A 108 0.35 -17.68 -10.67
CA ASN A 108 0.32 -18.12 -9.26
C ASN A 108 1.33 -17.37 -8.40
N LEU A 109 2.58 -17.27 -8.86
CA LEU A 109 3.65 -16.58 -8.13
C LEU A 109 3.32 -15.12 -7.77
N PRO A 110 2.91 -14.26 -8.73
CA PRO A 110 2.52 -12.89 -8.37
C PRO A 110 1.34 -12.90 -7.39
N THR A 111 0.35 -13.78 -7.53
CA THR A 111 -0.78 -13.85 -6.58
C THR A 111 -0.36 -14.32 -5.18
N GLN A 112 0.61 -15.22 -5.06
CA GLN A 112 1.18 -15.63 -3.76
C GLN A 112 1.92 -14.48 -3.09
N LEU A 113 2.77 -13.76 -3.84
CA LEU A 113 3.50 -12.59 -3.35
C LEU A 113 2.54 -11.46 -2.93
N TRP A 114 1.44 -11.28 -3.66
CA TRP A 114 0.39 -10.34 -3.28
C TRP A 114 -0.21 -10.67 -1.91
N VAL A 115 -0.67 -11.91 -1.72
CA VAL A 115 -1.28 -12.35 -0.46
C VAL A 115 -0.30 -12.19 0.70
N LEU A 116 0.97 -12.55 0.48
CA LEU A 116 2.03 -12.36 1.46
C LEU A 116 2.17 -10.88 1.87
N ALA A 117 2.31 -9.97 0.89
CA ALA A 117 2.46 -8.55 1.16
C ALA A 117 1.26 -7.97 1.95
N ARG A 118 0.03 -8.35 1.60
CA ARG A 118 -1.18 -7.88 2.27
C ARG A 118 -1.34 -8.43 3.70
N TYR A 119 -0.90 -9.66 3.96
CA TYR A 119 -0.80 -10.17 5.34
C TYR A 119 0.22 -9.40 6.17
N MET A 120 1.39 -9.08 5.60
CA MET A 120 2.39 -8.25 6.26
C MET A 120 1.85 -6.85 6.58
N GLU A 121 1.18 -6.22 5.61
CA GLU A 121 0.53 -4.91 5.78
C GLU A 121 -0.54 -4.94 6.88
N SER A 122 -1.53 -5.81 6.77
CA SER A 122 -2.62 -5.90 7.75
C SER A 122 -2.12 -6.20 9.18
N ALA A 123 -1.12 -7.09 9.32
CA ALA A 123 -0.49 -7.34 10.61
C ALA A 123 0.24 -6.09 11.15
N SER A 124 0.97 -5.37 10.31
CA SER A 124 1.67 -4.14 10.70
C SER A 124 0.70 -3.05 11.17
N LEU A 125 -0.45 -2.90 10.49
CA LEU A 125 -1.48 -1.91 10.80
C LEU A 125 -2.26 -2.26 12.08
N ILE A 126 -2.42 -3.54 12.41
CA ILE A 126 -2.93 -3.97 13.72
C ILE A 126 -1.94 -3.63 14.82
N LEU A 127 -0.64 -3.91 14.61
CA LEU A 127 0.40 -3.69 15.61
C LEU A 127 0.66 -2.20 15.86
N PHE A 128 0.50 -1.35 14.85
CA PHE A 128 0.73 0.09 14.95
C PHE A 128 0.06 0.77 16.18
N PRO A 129 -1.28 0.72 16.36
CA PRO A 129 -1.94 1.32 17.52
C PRO A 129 -1.62 0.62 18.84
N LEU A 130 -1.15 -0.64 18.81
CA LEU A 130 -0.75 -1.40 20.00
C LEU A 130 0.67 -1.05 20.49
N LEU A 131 1.45 -0.37 19.64
CA LEU A 131 2.81 0.09 19.93
C LEU A 131 2.86 1.55 20.40
N PHE A 132 1.73 2.25 20.47
CA PHE A 132 1.70 3.61 20.99
C PHE A 132 2.27 3.69 22.41
N ARG A 133 3.16 4.67 22.65
CA ARG A 133 3.93 4.88 23.89
C ARG A 133 4.86 3.72 24.30
N LYS A 134 5.02 2.69 23.47
CA LYS A 134 6.02 1.65 23.72
C LYS A 134 7.35 2.07 23.11
N LYS A 135 8.44 1.83 23.85
CA LYS A 135 9.77 1.95 23.30
C LYS A 135 10.09 0.74 22.43
N ILE A 136 10.60 0.98 21.23
CA ILE A 136 11.09 -0.07 20.34
C ILE A 136 12.59 0.07 20.16
N GLN A 137 13.24 -1.02 19.82
CA GLN A 137 14.64 -1.01 19.38
C GLN A 137 14.64 -1.15 17.84
N PRO A 138 14.87 -0.06 17.07
CA PRO A 138 14.70 -0.09 15.61
C PRO A 138 15.52 -1.17 14.93
N THR A 139 16.76 -1.41 15.37
CA THR A 139 17.64 -2.46 14.82
C THR A 139 17.07 -3.86 15.04
N LEU A 140 16.52 -4.15 16.22
CA LEU A 140 15.89 -5.44 16.52
C LEU A 140 14.65 -5.63 15.66
N ILE A 141 13.79 -4.61 15.58
CA ILE A 141 12.57 -4.65 14.75
C ILE A 141 12.90 -4.87 13.28
N PHE A 142 13.94 -4.19 12.77
CA PHE A 142 14.43 -4.39 11.41
C PHE A 142 14.90 -5.83 11.18
N GLY A 143 15.70 -6.38 12.12
CA GLY A 143 16.14 -7.78 12.07
C GLY A 143 14.99 -8.77 12.09
N CYS A 144 13.97 -8.55 12.93
CA CYS A 144 12.76 -9.37 12.99
C CYS A 144 11.99 -9.35 11.66
N TRP A 145 11.78 -8.16 11.08
CA TRP A 145 11.11 -8.05 9.78
C TRP A 145 11.93 -8.66 8.64
N ALA A 146 13.25 -8.50 8.65
CA ALA A 146 14.14 -9.14 7.68
C ALA A 146 14.04 -10.67 7.77
N GLY A 147 14.18 -11.22 8.97
CA GLY A 147 14.07 -12.66 9.20
C GLY A 147 12.69 -13.21 8.82
N ALA A 148 11.61 -12.55 9.23
CA ALA A 148 10.25 -12.94 8.88
C ALA A 148 10.02 -12.91 7.36
N THR A 149 10.46 -11.83 6.68
CA THR A 149 10.31 -11.70 5.22
C THR A 149 11.10 -12.79 4.49
N LEU A 150 12.34 -13.06 4.90
CA LEU A 150 13.16 -14.13 4.30
C LEU A 150 12.52 -15.51 4.48
N LEU A 151 12.01 -15.82 5.67
CA LEU A 151 11.31 -17.09 5.93
C LEU A 151 10.06 -17.21 5.06
N LEU A 152 9.23 -16.15 5.00
CA LEU A 152 8.00 -16.14 4.21
C LEU A 152 8.29 -16.27 2.71
N LEU A 153 9.27 -15.54 2.17
CA LEU A 153 9.71 -15.71 0.79
C LEU A 153 10.27 -17.11 0.53
N GLY A 154 10.98 -17.68 1.51
CA GLY A 154 11.45 -19.07 1.44
C GLY A 154 10.30 -20.07 1.30
N THR A 155 9.13 -19.82 1.92
CA THR A 155 7.96 -20.71 1.77
C THR A 155 7.41 -20.74 0.34
N ILE A 156 7.57 -19.64 -0.41
CA ILE A 156 7.14 -19.51 -1.80
C ILE A 156 8.21 -20.08 -2.74
N PHE A 157 9.44 -19.57 -2.66
CA PHE A 157 10.46 -19.86 -3.66
C PHE A 157 11.23 -21.16 -3.42
N PHE A 158 11.54 -21.47 -2.16
CA PHE A 158 12.48 -22.55 -1.83
C PHE A 158 11.77 -23.82 -1.35
N TRP A 159 11.00 -23.72 -0.26
CA TRP A 159 10.28 -24.88 0.29
C TRP A 159 9.00 -25.20 -0.50
N ARG A 160 8.44 -24.23 -1.23
CA ARG A 160 7.23 -24.38 -2.04
C ARG A 160 6.04 -24.96 -1.26
N VAL A 161 5.92 -24.55 0.00
CA VAL A 161 4.83 -24.95 0.91
C VAL A 161 3.73 -23.89 1.01
N PHE A 162 3.95 -22.69 0.43
CA PHE A 162 2.92 -21.66 0.34
C PHE A 162 1.79 -22.17 -0.58
N PRO A 163 0.51 -22.13 -0.15
CA PRO A 163 -0.57 -22.70 -0.93
C PRO A 163 -0.75 -22.01 -2.29
N ASP A 164 -1.25 -22.75 -3.27
CA ASP A 164 -1.57 -22.17 -4.57
C ASP A 164 -2.67 -21.13 -4.43
N CYS A 165 -2.46 -19.97 -5.03
CA CYS A 165 -3.40 -18.85 -5.09
C CYS A 165 -4.13 -18.76 -6.43
N TYR A 166 -3.55 -19.35 -7.49
CA TYR A 166 -4.14 -19.36 -8.82
C TYR A 166 -3.80 -20.65 -9.56
N ILE A 167 -4.78 -21.23 -10.25
CA ILE A 167 -4.61 -22.40 -11.12
C ILE A 167 -5.03 -22.02 -12.54
N GLU A 168 -4.14 -22.21 -13.51
CA GLU A 168 -4.45 -21.90 -14.92
C GLU A 168 -5.67 -22.70 -15.40
N GLY A 169 -6.56 -22.04 -16.14
CA GLY A 169 -7.82 -22.61 -16.61
C GLY A 169 -8.94 -22.70 -15.55
N THR A 170 -8.62 -22.62 -14.25
CA THR A 170 -9.62 -22.66 -13.16
C THR A 170 -9.84 -21.29 -12.50
N GLY A 171 -8.81 -20.45 -12.44
CA GLY A 171 -8.86 -19.13 -11.80
C GLY A 171 -8.29 -19.12 -10.37
N LEU A 172 -8.80 -18.21 -9.53
CA LEU A 172 -8.36 -18.07 -8.13
C LEU A 172 -8.72 -19.30 -7.30
N THR A 173 -7.82 -19.71 -6.42
CA THR A 173 -8.10 -20.83 -5.51
C THR A 173 -8.97 -20.41 -4.33
N ARG A 174 -9.58 -21.39 -3.65
CA ARG A 174 -10.29 -21.13 -2.39
C ARG A 174 -9.39 -20.51 -1.33
N PHE A 175 -8.13 -20.95 -1.26
CA PHE A 175 -7.15 -20.39 -0.33
C PHE A 175 -6.98 -18.89 -0.53
N LYS A 176 -6.81 -18.45 -1.79
CA LYS A 176 -6.68 -17.03 -2.11
C LYS A 176 -7.92 -16.23 -1.69
N ILE A 177 -9.11 -16.69 -2.07
CA ILE A 177 -10.37 -16.00 -1.76
C ILE A 177 -10.57 -15.89 -0.24
N PHE A 178 -10.38 -16.97 0.51
CA PHE A 178 -10.49 -16.92 1.98
C PHE A 178 -9.42 -16.01 2.60
N SER A 179 -8.21 -15.99 2.05
CA SER A 179 -7.15 -15.13 2.55
C SER A 179 -7.52 -13.65 2.41
N GLU A 180 -8.11 -13.24 1.28
CA GLU A 180 -8.55 -11.85 1.07
C GLU A 180 -9.64 -11.43 2.07
N TYR A 181 -10.63 -12.31 2.34
CA TYR A 181 -11.62 -12.02 3.38
C TYR A 181 -10.99 -11.90 4.77
N ILE A 182 -10.02 -12.76 5.11
CA ILE A 182 -9.28 -12.66 6.37
C ILE A 182 -8.52 -11.34 6.44
N ILE A 183 -7.83 -10.94 5.36
CA ILE A 183 -7.11 -9.67 5.28
C ILE A 183 -8.07 -8.50 5.52
N CYS A 184 -9.25 -8.49 4.87
CA CYS A 184 -10.28 -7.47 5.10
C CYS A 184 -10.73 -7.41 6.57
N ILE A 185 -10.90 -8.56 7.22
CA ILE A 185 -11.25 -8.62 8.65
C ILE A 185 -10.12 -8.06 9.51
N LEU A 186 -8.86 -8.43 9.23
CA LEU A 186 -7.69 -7.92 9.94
C LEU A 186 -7.55 -6.40 9.79
N LEU A 187 -7.80 -5.86 8.61
CA LEU A 187 -7.84 -4.42 8.36
C LEU A 187 -9.00 -3.75 9.11
N GLY A 188 -10.17 -4.38 9.18
CA GLY A 188 -11.28 -3.92 10.03
C GLY A 188 -10.91 -3.88 11.52
N ILE A 189 -10.18 -4.87 12.01
CA ILE A 189 -9.63 -4.88 13.39
C ILE A 189 -8.61 -3.76 13.57
N ALA A 190 -7.71 -3.55 12.61
CA ALA A 190 -6.74 -2.45 12.65
C ALA A 190 -7.45 -1.09 12.75
N LEU A 191 -8.48 -0.87 11.93
CA LEU A 191 -9.29 0.36 11.96
C LEU A 191 -10.01 0.55 13.30
N MET A 192 -10.58 -0.52 13.86
CA MET A 192 -11.22 -0.49 15.17
C MET A 192 -10.21 -0.12 16.27
N LEU A 193 -9.05 -0.76 16.30
CA LEU A 193 -7.99 -0.48 17.28
C LEU A 193 -7.48 0.97 17.14
N LEU A 194 -7.29 1.44 15.91
CA LEU A 194 -6.92 2.82 15.63
C LEU A 194 -7.99 3.80 16.13
N HIS A 195 -9.27 3.49 15.95
CA HIS A 195 -10.38 4.31 16.45
C HIS A 195 -10.42 4.35 17.99
N ILE A 196 -10.26 3.21 18.65
CA ILE A 196 -10.21 3.12 20.12
C ILE A 196 -9.04 3.95 20.67
N ARG A 197 -7.92 3.98 19.95
CA ARG A 197 -6.70 4.71 20.32
C ARG A 197 -6.56 6.07 19.65
N LYS A 198 -7.62 6.63 19.04
CA LYS A 198 -7.53 7.86 18.24
C LYS A 198 -6.99 9.09 18.98
N GLY A 199 -7.15 9.15 20.31
CA GLY A 199 -6.60 10.23 21.14
C GLY A 199 -5.07 10.23 21.25
N MET A 200 -4.40 9.23 20.67
CA MET A 200 -2.94 9.07 20.66
C MET A 200 -2.31 9.53 19.35
N VAL A 201 -3.12 9.93 18.37
CA VAL A 201 -2.70 10.30 17.02
C VAL A 201 -3.34 11.63 16.69
N ASP A 202 -2.65 12.47 15.91
CA ASP A 202 -3.24 13.69 15.38
C ASP A 202 -4.53 13.38 14.57
N THR A 203 -5.51 14.29 14.63
CA THR A 203 -6.82 14.07 14.00
C THR A 203 -6.72 13.93 12.48
N VAL A 204 -5.81 14.67 11.84
CA VAL A 204 -5.58 14.58 10.39
C VAL A 204 -4.94 13.24 10.06
N VAL A 205 -3.90 12.84 10.81
CA VAL A 205 -3.21 11.56 10.61
C VAL A 205 -4.17 10.38 10.82
N PHE A 206 -5.03 10.43 11.84
CA PHE A 206 -6.08 9.44 12.07
C PHE A 206 -7.00 9.30 10.86
N ARG A 207 -7.49 10.42 10.30
CA ARG A 207 -8.40 10.41 9.14
C ARG A 207 -7.73 9.83 7.90
N LEU A 208 -6.47 10.19 7.64
CA LEU A 208 -5.71 9.67 6.51
C LEU A 208 -5.47 8.16 6.64
N LEU A 209 -5.06 7.69 7.81
CA LEU A 209 -4.88 6.25 8.07
C LEU A 209 -6.19 5.47 7.98
N ALA A 210 -7.28 6.04 8.51
CA ALA A 210 -8.60 5.42 8.40
C ALA A 210 -9.05 5.31 6.94
N LEU A 211 -8.86 6.37 6.15
CA LEU A 211 -9.16 6.37 4.72
C LEU A 211 -8.31 5.35 3.96
N SER A 212 -7.01 5.32 4.25
CA SER A 212 -6.06 4.34 3.71
C SER A 212 -6.57 2.91 3.93
N ILE A 213 -6.85 2.54 5.18
CA ILE A 213 -7.36 1.20 5.53
C ILE A 213 -8.66 0.86 4.81
N ILE A 214 -9.61 1.80 4.75
CA ILE A 214 -10.89 1.59 4.05
C ILE A 214 -10.66 1.36 2.56
N MET A 215 -9.77 2.14 1.93
CA MET A 215 -9.45 2.00 0.52
C MET A 215 -8.72 0.68 0.25
N THR A 216 -7.83 0.23 1.14
CA THR A 216 -7.20 -1.10 1.04
C THR A 216 -8.25 -2.21 1.11
N ILE A 217 -9.24 -2.12 2.00
CA ILE A 217 -10.36 -3.09 2.05
C ILE A 217 -11.13 -3.10 0.73
N CYS A 218 -11.44 -1.93 0.17
CA CYS A 218 -12.09 -1.83 -1.14
C CYS A 218 -11.23 -2.45 -2.26
N ALA A 219 -9.91 -2.25 -2.22
CA ALA A 219 -8.97 -2.86 -3.15
C ALA A 219 -9.00 -4.39 -3.06
N GLU A 220 -8.86 -4.96 -1.87
CA GLU A 220 -8.88 -6.42 -1.66
C GLU A 220 -10.21 -7.04 -2.08
N LEU A 221 -11.34 -6.39 -1.79
CA LEU A 221 -12.64 -6.87 -2.26
C LEU A 221 -12.72 -6.84 -3.78
N ALA A 222 -12.19 -5.81 -4.44
CA ALA A 222 -12.13 -5.74 -5.91
C ALA A 222 -11.24 -6.85 -6.50
N PHE A 223 -10.10 -7.17 -5.87
CA PHE A 223 -9.22 -8.27 -6.26
C PHE A 223 -9.86 -9.66 -6.02
N THR A 224 -10.72 -9.79 -5.00
CA THR A 224 -11.45 -11.03 -4.71
C THR A 224 -12.43 -11.40 -5.82
N PHE A 225 -13.08 -10.41 -6.44
CA PHE A 225 -14.06 -10.63 -7.52
C PHE A 225 -13.44 -10.74 -8.90
N TYR A 226 -12.15 -11.08 -8.97
CA TYR A 226 -11.43 -10.98 -10.20
C TYR A 226 -11.48 -12.24 -11.06
N VAL A 227 -11.91 -12.06 -12.32
CA VAL A 227 -12.11 -13.16 -13.28
C VAL A 227 -10.91 -13.37 -14.21
N SER A 228 -10.09 -12.35 -14.52
CA SER A 228 -9.01 -12.46 -15.52
C SER A 228 -7.97 -11.37 -15.37
N VAL A 229 -6.66 -11.71 -15.32
CA VAL A 229 -5.41 -10.88 -15.08
C VAL A 229 -5.26 -9.56 -15.86
N TYR A 230 -6.19 -9.21 -16.74
CA TYR A 230 -6.29 -7.90 -17.39
C TYR A 230 -7.67 -7.22 -17.25
N GLY A 231 -8.52 -7.72 -16.36
CA GLY A 231 -9.92 -7.32 -16.23
C GLY A 231 -10.18 -6.09 -15.35
N PHE A 232 -11.41 -5.60 -15.42
CA PHE A 232 -11.87 -4.38 -14.76
C PHE A 232 -11.70 -4.39 -13.22
N SER A 233 -11.93 -5.51 -12.54
CA SER A 233 -11.78 -5.56 -11.08
C SER A 233 -10.33 -5.35 -10.62
N ASN A 234 -9.33 -5.76 -11.42
CA ASN A 234 -7.92 -5.51 -11.13
C ASN A 234 -7.53 -4.06 -11.41
N LEU A 235 -8.05 -3.46 -12.50
CA LEU A 235 -7.93 -2.03 -12.73
C LEU A 235 -8.47 -1.22 -11.54
N LEU A 236 -9.69 -1.55 -11.09
CA LEU A 236 -10.33 -0.88 -9.96
C LEU A 236 -9.59 -1.12 -8.63
N GLY A 237 -9.10 -2.34 -8.40
CA GLY A 237 -8.26 -2.66 -7.24
C GLY A 237 -6.98 -1.84 -7.20
N HIS A 238 -6.29 -1.65 -8.33
CA HIS A 238 -5.12 -0.78 -8.40
C HIS A 238 -5.44 0.68 -8.12
N PHE A 239 -6.58 1.21 -8.59
CA PHE A 239 -6.99 2.57 -8.23
C PHE A 239 -7.22 2.72 -6.73
N PHE A 240 -7.92 1.78 -6.10
CA PHE A 240 -8.11 1.80 -4.65
C PHE A 240 -6.78 1.68 -3.90
N LYS A 241 -5.85 0.83 -4.37
CA LYS A 241 -4.50 0.73 -3.81
C LYS A 241 -3.76 2.06 -3.91
N ILE A 242 -3.80 2.75 -5.05
CA ILE A 242 -3.14 4.06 -5.23
C ILE A 242 -3.71 5.09 -4.24
N ILE A 243 -5.02 5.10 -4.03
CA ILE A 243 -5.68 6.03 -3.09
C ILE A 243 -5.37 5.66 -1.63
N SER A 244 -5.07 4.39 -1.34
CA SER A 244 -4.78 3.92 0.02
C SER A 244 -3.38 4.25 0.53
N LEU A 245 -2.47 4.76 -0.31
CA LEU A 245 -1.09 5.09 0.05
C LEU A 245 -0.97 6.44 0.78
#